data_AF-A0A1I8BVB3-F1
#
_entry.id   AF-A0A1I8BVB3-F1
#
_cell.length_a   1.000
_cell.length_b   1.000
_cell.length_c   1.000
_cell.angle_alpha   90.00
_cell.angle_beta   90.00
_cell.angle_gamma   90.00
#
_symmetry.space_group_name_H-M   'P 1'
#
loop_
_entity.id
_entity.type
_entity.pdbx_description
1 polymer ?
#
loop_
_entity_poly.entity_id
_entity_poly.type
_entity_poly.pdbx_seq_one_letter_code
_entity_poly.pdbx_strand_id
1 'polypeptide(L)'
;MTKTGTKYLEEAALNYDIGIYFEANGHGTVYFSDKFYKLIKEIEDEKEKEKIPRYIQLLSLFSKLVNEVDGDAIADLLTVEFLLRYFNWTIQDWEKNTYSNCPSFQIKMPVPNRNLFVTPEDNETQLLKPIGMQDKINECVSKFKNARAFIRPSGTEQIVRIYSEANSFEEAKQLASELEEVVKAETLKE
;
A
#
# COMPACT_ATOMS: atom_id res chain seq x y z
N MET A 1 8.76 1.77 -0.79
CA MET A 1 7.86 1.72 0.38
C MET A 1 7.97 3.06 1.09
N THR A 2 6.88 3.57 1.61
CA THR A 2 6.81 4.82 2.36
C THR A 2 6.24 4.55 3.75
N LYS A 3 6.28 5.55 4.63
CA LYS A 3 5.40 5.57 5.80
C LYS A 3 3.94 5.53 5.36
N THR A 4 3.08 5.08 6.26
CA THR A 4 1.62 5.12 6.10
C THR A 4 1.13 6.55 6.17
N GLY A 5 0.12 6.86 5.37
CA GLY A 5 -0.43 8.18 5.19
C GLY A 5 -0.17 8.71 3.77
N THR A 6 -1.23 9.24 3.18
CA THR A 6 -1.28 9.74 1.80
C THR A 6 -0.22 10.79 1.52
N LYS A 7 0.09 11.66 2.48
CA LYS A 7 1.18 12.64 2.37
C LYS A 7 2.52 12.02 1.95
N TYR A 8 2.91 10.90 2.55
CA TYR A 8 4.20 10.27 2.25
C TYR A 8 4.17 9.53 0.91
N LEU A 9 3.01 8.97 0.55
CA LEU A 9 2.79 8.34 -0.74
C LEU A 9 2.85 9.36 -1.88
N GLU A 10 2.21 10.50 -1.72
CA GLU A 10 2.22 11.62 -2.66
C GLU A 10 3.65 12.13 -2.88
N GLU A 11 4.38 12.44 -1.80
CA GLU A 11 5.78 12.90 -1.89
C GLU A 11 6.67 11.90 -2.65
N ALA A 12 6.45 10.59 -2.47
CA ALA A 12 7.16 9.57 -3.22
C ALA A 12 6.72 9.53 -4.71
N ALA A 13 5.42 9.67 -4.99
CA ALA A 13 4.85 9.65 -6.32
C ALA A 13 5.36 10.81 -7.21
N LEU A 14 5.65 11.97 -6.61
CA LEU A 14 6.23 13.13 -7.31
C LEU A 14 7.60 12.86 -7.96
N ASN A 15 8.31 11.81 -7.55
CA ASN A 15 9.60 11.41 -8.15
C ASN A 15 9.44 10.68 -9.49
N TYR A 16 8.22 10.47 -9.98
CA TYR A 16 7.92 9.75 -11.21
C TYR A 16 7.14 10.64 -12.20
N ASP A 17 7.27 10.33 -13.49
CA ASP A 17 6.47 11.00 -14.53
C ASP A 17 4.98 10.64 -14.43
N ILE A 18 4.70 9.40 -13.99
CA ILE A 18 3.37 8.86 -13.62
C ILE A 18 3.55 8.09 -12.31
N GLY A 19 2.96 8.59 -11.23
CA GLY A 19 3.06 7.99 -9.89
C GLY A 19 1.72 7.41 -9.44
N ILE A 20 1.62 6.07 -9.36
CA ILE A 20 0.41 5.39 -8.86
C ILE A 20 0.60 5.08 -7.38
N TYR A 21 -0.30 5.55 -6.53
CA TYR A 21 -0.21 5.30 -5.10
C TYR A 21 -1.59 5.03 -4.47
N PHE A 22 -1.69 3.92 -3.76
CA PHE A 22 -2.89 3.51 -3.02
C PHE A 22 -2.48 2.85 -1.70
N GLU A 23 -3.22 3.18 -0.63
CA GLU A 23 -3.22 2.41 0.60
C GLU A 23 -4.20 1.24 0.49
N ALA A 24 -3.94 0.16 1.25
CA ALA A 24 -4.80 -1.02 1.25
C ALA A 24 -6.24 -0.76 1.77
N ASN A 25 -6.49 0.40 2.39
CA ASN A 25 -7.82 0.86 2.79
C ASN A 25 -8.64 1.44 1.62
N GLY A 26 -8.04 1.60 0.43
CA GLY A 26 -8.65 2.15 -0.77
C GLY A 26 -8.33 3.63 -1.04
N HIS A 27 -7.67 4.35 -0.14
CA HIS A 27 -7.29 5.75 -0.38
C HIS A 27 -6.08 5.80 -1.32
N GLY A 28 -6.23 6.45 -2.47
CA GLY A 28 -5.12 6.69 -3.38
C GLY A 28 -5.55 7.43 -4.63
N THR A 29 -4.60 7.73 -5.49
CA THR A 29 -4.85 8.28 -6.82
C THR A 29 -3.60 8.08 -7.71
N VAL A 30 -3.61 8.68 -8.90
CA VAL A 30 -2.49 8.69 -9.84
C VAL A 30 -2.05 10.13 -10.08
N TYR A 31 -0.76 10.39 -9.86
CA TYR A 31 -0.10 11.65 -10.15
C TYR A 31 0.50 11.64 -11.57
N PHE A 32 0.43 12.78 -12.27
CA PHE A 32 1.07 12.99 -13.56
C PHE A 32 1.96 14.24 -13.53
N SER A 33 3.20 14.10 -13.95
CA SER A 33 4.15 15.22 -13.96
C SER A 33 3.87 16.25 -15.07
N ASP A 34 4.40 17.46 -14.89
CA ASP A 34 4.42 18.48 -15.96
C ASP A 34 5.09 17.97 -17.24
N LYS A 35 6.09 17.09 -17.11
CA LYS A 35 6.79 16.48 -18.25
C LYS A 35 5.86 15.56 -19.04
N PHE A 36 5.03 14.77 -18.35
CA PHE A 36 4.00 13.95 -18.99
C PHE A 36 3.04 14.84 -19.80
N TYR A 37 2.53 15.91 -19.20
CA TYR A 37 1.60 16.82 -19.87
C TYR A 37 2.19 17.53 -21.09
N LYS A 38 3.45 17.96 -21.01
CA LYS A 38 4.18 18.53 -22.16
C LYS A 38 4.30 17.52 -23.29
N LEU A 39 4.67 16.28 -22.98
CA LEU A 39 4.81 15.22 -23.99
C LEU A 39 3.48 14.90 -24.68
N ILE A 40 2.39 14.77 -23.91
CA ILE A 40 1.06 14.52 -24.47
C ILE A 40 0.66 15.66 -25.41
N LYS A 41 0.87 16.91 -25.00
CA LYS A 41 0.55 18.09 -25.80
C LYS A 41 1.39 18.16 -27.08
N GLU A 42 2.70 17.91 -27.00
CA GLU A 42 3.59 17.88 -28.17
C GLU A 42 3.12 16.86 -29.21
N ILE A 43 2.71 15.66 -28.76
CA ILE A 43 2.18 14.61 -29.64
C ILE A 43 0.83 15.03 -30.25
N GLU A 44 -0.03 15.71 -29.48
CA GLU A 44 -1.33 16.20 -29.94
C GLU A 44 -1.22 17.37 -30.95
N ASP A 45 -0.19 18.22 -30.81
CA ASP A 45 0.07 19.39 -31.64
C ASP A 45 0.88 19.09 -32.93
N GLU A 46 1.45 17.89 -33.06
CA GLU A 46 2.22 17.46 -34.24
C GLU A 46 1.35 17.38 -35.51
N LYS A 47 1.45 18.42 -36.35
CA LYS A 47 0.65 18.58 -37.58
C LYS A 47 0.92 17.54 -38.67
N GLU A 48 2.04 16.81 -38.61
CA GLU A 48 2.45 15.85 -39.64
C GLU A 48 1.89 14.43 -39.44
N LYS A 49 1.26 14.13 -38.29
CA LYS A 49 0.65 12.82 -38.06
C LYS A 49 -0.77 12.77 -38.62
N GLU A 50 -1.04 11.82 -39.53
CA GLU A 50 -2.38 11.61 -40.10
C GLU A 50 -3.43 11.32 -39.02
N LYS A 51 -3.07 10.60 -37.94
CA LYS A 51 -3.89 10.38 -36.72
C LYS A 51 -3.02 10.10 -35.49
N ILE A 52 -3.42 10.67 -34.34
CA ILE A 52 -2.82 10.36 -33.03
C ILE A 52 -3.11 8.89 -32.67
N PRO A 53 -2.13 8.10 -32.21
CA PRO A 53 -2.38 6.72 -31.81
C PRO A 53 -3.41 6.61 -30.70
N ARG A 54 -4.30 5.60 -30.79
CA ARG A 54 -5.41 5.42 -29.83
C ARG A 54 -4.94 5.31 -28.38
N TYR A 55 -3.81 4.64 -28.13
CA TYR A 55 -3.29 4.49 -26.76
C TYR A 55 -2.84 5.81 -26.15
N ILE A 56 -2.32 6.76 -26.94
CA ILE A 56 -1.98 8.12 -26.46
C ILE A 56 -3.25 8.87 -26.08
N GLN A 57 -4.29 8.79 -26.92
CA GLN A 57 -5.58 9.41 -26.61
C GLN A 57 -6.19 8.84 -25.32
N LEU A 58 -6.12 7.52 -25.14
CA LEU A 58 -6.61 6.87 -23.94
C LEU A 58 -5.82 7.30 -22.70
N LEU A 59 -4.50 7.42 -22.81
CA LEU A 59 -3.65 7.88 -21.71
C LEU A 59 -3.91 9.36 -21.34
N SER A 60 -4.08 10.23 -22.35
CA SER A 60 -4.49 11.64 -22.18
C SER A 60 -5.88 11.78 -21.53
N LEU A 61 -6.82 10.88 -21.87
CA LEU A 61 -8.14 10.85 -21.23
C LEU A 61 -8.09 10.26 -19.83
N PHE A 62 -7.25 9.26 -19.60
CA PHE A 62 -7.07 8.63 -18.29
C PHE A 62 -6.52 9.63 -17.27
N SER A 63 -5.54 10.45 -17.63
CA SER A 63 -5.02 11.49 -16.72
C SER A 63 -6.07 12.56 -16.37
N LYS A 64 -7.08 12.76 -17.23
CA LYS A 64 -8.20 13.68 -16.98
C LYS A 64 -9.35 13.05 -16.19
N LEU A 65 -9.37 11.71 -16.09
CA LEU A 65 -10.42 10.96 -15.38
C LEU A 65 -10.09 10.85 -13.89
N VAL A 66 -8.81 10.62 -13.58
CA VAL A 66 -8.31 10.49 -12.21
C VAL A 66 -8.26 11.87 -11.54
N ASN A 67 -8.55 11.93 -10.23
CA ASN A 67 -8.40 13.16 -9.45
C ASN A 67 -6.97 13.28 -8.91
N GLU A 68 -6.14 14.13 -9.52
CA GLU A 68 -4.73 14.26 -9.14
C GLU A 68 -4.49 15.01 -7.81
N VAL A 69 -5.52 15.63 -7.22
CA VAL A 69 -5.36 16.47 -6.01
C VAL A 69 -5.46 15.65 -4.72
N ASP A 70 -6.40 14.73 -4.64
CA ASP A 70 -6.58 13.80 -3.53
C ASP A 70 -7.35 12.58 -4.02
N GLY A 71 -7.34 11.50 -3.24
CA GLY A 71 -8.10 10.30 -3.54
C GLY A 71 -9.59 10.58 -3.65
N ASP A 72 -10.19 10.14 -4.77
CA ASP A 72 -11.60 10.35 -5.09
C ASP A 72 -12.23 9.02 -5.47
N ALA A 73 -13.02 8.47 -4.56
CA ALA A 73 -13.63 7.17 -4.73
C ALA A 73 -14.55 7.08 -5.98
N ILE A 74 -15.15 8.18 -6.43
CA ILE A 74 -15.98 8.20 -7.64
C ILE A 74 -15.08 8.16 -8.88
N ALA A 75 -14.02 8.97 -8.90
CA ALA A 75 -13.03 8.94 -9.98
C ALA A 75 -12.35 7.57 -10.06
N ASP A 76 -12.00 6.97 -8.92
CA ASP A 76 -11.40 5.64 -8.83
C ASP A 76 -12.35 4.56 -9.35
N LEU A 77 -13.63 4.61 -8.97
CA LEU A 77 -14.64 3.68 -9.49
C LEU A 77 -14.76 3.77 -11.01
N LEU A 78 -14.86 4.99 -11.57
CA LEU A 78 -14.94 5.18 -13.02
C LEU A 78 -13.66 4.73 -13.73
N THR A 79 -12.51 4.93 -13.08
CA THR A 79 -11.21 4.47 -13.58
C THR A 79 -11.13 2.95 -13.62
N VAL A 80 -11.57 2.25 -12.57
CA VAL A 80 -11.65 0.79 -12.54
C VAL A 80 -12.60 0.28 -13.62
N GLU A 81 -13.81 0.84 -13.75
CA GLU A 81 -14.76 0.46 -14.81
C GLU A 81 -14.18 0.66 -16.22
N PHE A 82 -13.50 1.79 -16.44
CA PHE A 82 -12.80 2.07 -17.69
C PHE A 82 -11.72 1.01 -17.99
N LEU A 83 -10.89 0.65 -17.00
CA LEU A 83 -9.82 -0.33 -17.16
C LEU A 83 -10.37 -1.74 -17.42
N LEU A 84 -11.37 -2.17 -16.66
CA LEU A 84 -12.05 -3.46 -16.86
C LEU A 84 -12.62 -3.55 -18.28
N ARG A 85 -13.25 -2.47 -18.76
CA ARG A 85 -13.75 -2.41 -20.14
C ARG A 85 -12.63 -2.41 -21.18
N TYR A 86 -11.52 -1.72 -20.93
CA TYR A 86 -10.36 -1.68 -21.82
C TYR A 86 -9.73 -3.07 -22.00
N PHE A 87 -9.54 -3.81 -20.91
CA PHE A 87 -9.00 -5.17 -20.94
C PHE A 87 -10.05 -6.23 -21.31
N ASN A 88 -11.32 -5.85 -21.42
CA ASN A 88 -12.45 -6.75 -21.57
C ASN A 88 -12.47 -7.82 -20.46
N TRP A 89 -12.29 -7.37 -19.22
CA TRP A 89 -12.22 -8.18 -18.01
C TRP A 89 -13.47 -7.98 -17.16
N THR A 90 -13.96 -9.08 -16.58
CA THR A 90 -14.82 -9.04 -15.39
C THR A 90 -13.99 -8.80 -14.13
N ILE A 91 -14.64 -8.54 -13.00
CA ILE A 91 -13.95 -8.47 -11.69
C ILE A 91 -13.23 -9.78 -11.38
N GLN A 92 -13.84 -10.92 -11.75
CA GLN A 92 -13.25 -12.24 -11.57
C GLN A 92 -12.02 -12.45 -12.45
N ASP A 93 -12.03 -11.91 -13.68
CA ASP A 93 -10.86 -11.94 -14.56
C ASP A 93 -9.73 -11.10 -13.97
N TRP A 94 -10.03 -9.92 -13.41
CA TRP A 94 -9.04 -9.08 -12.76
C TRP A 94 -8.38 -9.80 -11.56
N GLU A 95 -9.18 -10.40 -10.67
CA GLU A 95 -8.69 -11.18 -9.54
C GLU A 95 -7.83 -12.37 -9.99
N LYS A 96 -8.27 -13.12 -11.00
CA LYS A 96 -7.60 -14.36 -11.43
C LYS A 96 -6.34 -14.11 -12.26
N ASN A 97 -6.33 -13.08 -13.11
CA ASN A 97 -5.28 -12.88 -14.12
C ASN A 97 -4.14 -11.96 -13.66
N THR A 98 -4.16 -11.47 -12.41
CA THR A 98 -3.12 -10.58 -11.88
C THR A 98 -2.20 -11.29 -10.89
N TYR A 99 -2.61 -11.41 -9.63
CA TYR A 99 -1.83 -12.05 -8.58
C TYR A 99 -2.75 -12.62 -7.50
N SER A 100 -2.23 -13.57 -6.73
CA SER A 100 -2.92 -14.10 -5.54
C SER A 100 -2.37 -13.43 -4.29
N ASN A 101 -3.24 -12.88 -3.46
CA ASN A 101 -2.85 -12.34 -2.17
C ASN A 101 -2.21 -13.43 -1.30
N CYS A 102 -1.11 -13.11 -0.63
CA CYS A 102 -0.61 -13.95 0.46
C CYS A 102 -1.65 -13.98 1.58
N PRO A 103 -1.98 -15.17 2.13
CA PRO A 103 -2.79 -15.27 3.34
C PRO A 103 -2.22 -14.39 4.45
N SER A 104 -3.03 -13.46 4.95
CA SER A 104 -2.61 -12.47 5.94
C SER A 104 -3.63 -12.35 7.06
N PHE A 105 -3.16 -11.91 8.23
CA PHE A 105 -3.97 -11.67 9.41
C PHE A 105 -3.49 -10.39 10.12
N GLN A 106 -4.42 -9.60 10.65
CA GLN A 106 -4.08 -8.36 11.35
C GLN A 106 -4.83 -8.27 12.68
N ILE A 107 -4.07 -8.06 13.77
CA ILE A 107 -4.60 -7.84 15.11
C ILE A 107 -4.49 -6.34 15.44
N LYS A 108 -5.57 -5.79 16.01
CA LYS A 108 -5.59 -4.48 16.66
C LYS A 108 -5.51 -4.71 18.16
N MET A 109 -4.33 -4.54 18.75
CA MET A 109 -4.10 -4.85 20.16
C MET A 109 -4.02 -3.56 21.01
N PRO A 110 -4.94 -3.35 21.97
CA PRO A 110 -4.83 -2.26 22.93
C PRO A 110 -3.59 -2.39 23.79
N VAL A 111 -2.90 -1.28 24.04
CA VAL A 111 -1.72 -1.22 24.91
C VAL A 111 -1.81 -0.03 25.85
N PRO A 112 -1.28 -0.10 27.09
CA PRO A 112 -1.31 1.02 28.02
C PRO A 112 -0.62 2.26 27.44
N ASN A 113 0.56 2.08 26.85
CA ASN A 113 1.33 3.16 26.24
C ASN A 113 1.85 2.76 24.85
N ARG A 114 1.23 3.29 23.79
CA ARG A 114 1.66 3.03 22.41
C ARG A 114 3.02 3.66 22.07
N ASN A 115 3.44 4.71 22.78
CA ASN A 115 4.67 5.45 22.47
C ASN A 115 5.95 4.69 22.82
N LEU A 116 5.82 3.55 23.50
CA LEU A 116 6.92 2.62 23.76
C LEU A 116 7.40 1.93 22.48
N PHE A 117 6.49 1.73 21.53
CA PHE A 117 6.74 1.08 20.26
C PHE A 117 7.15 2.16 19.27
N VAL A 118 8.43 2.19 18.92
CA VAL A 118 9.00 3.20 18.01
C VAL A 118 9.53 2.49 16.78
N THR A 119 9.04 2.88 15.62
CA THR A 119 9.55 2.43 14.31
C THR A 119 10.58 3.43 13.76
N PRO A 120 11.52 3.00 12.89
CA PRO A 120 12.33 3.92 12.09
C PRO A 120 11.47 4.90 11.27
N GLU A 121 12.07 6.04 10.91
CA GLU A 121 11.37 7.07 10.13
C GLU A 121 11.14 6.68 8.66
N ASP A 122 11.94 5.78 8.12
CA ASP A 122 11.91 5.34 6.73
C ASP A 122 11.32 3.93 6.57
N ASN A 123 11.04 3.23 7.67
CA ASN A 123 10.59 1.85 7.65
C ASN A 123 9.66 1.49 8.82
N GLU A 124 8.35 1.58 8.61
CA GLU A 124 7.34 1.20 9.62
C GLU A 124 7.17 -0.31 9.82
N THR A 125 7.97 -1.14 9.13
CA THR A 125 7.93 -2.61 9.27
C THR A 125 8.94 -3.16 10.27
N GLN A 126 9.68 -2.27 10.96
CA GLN A 126 10.64 -2.64 12.00
C GLN A 126 10.44 -1.78 13.25
N LEU A 127 10.82 -2.32 14.41
CA LEU A 127 10.84 -1.62 15.68
C LEU A 127 12.28 -1.29 16.10
N LEU A 128 12.51 -0.03 16.46
CA LEU A 128 13.69 0.43 17.18
C LEU A 128 13.52 0.26 18.70
N LYS A 129 12.29 0.41 19.20
CA LYS A 129 11.94 0.23 20.61
C LYS A 129 10.64 -0.57 20.74
N PRO A 130 10.52 -1.41 21.78
CA PRO A 130 11.53 -1.74 22.80
C PRO A 130 12.76 -2.49 22.26
N ILE A 131 13.93 -2.29 22.87
CA ILE A 131 15.20 -2.89 22.42
C ILE A 131 15.11 -4.42 22.52
N GLY A 132 15.54 -5.12 21.48
CA GLY A 132 15.48 -6.59 21.39
C GLY A 132 14.10 -7.14 21.03
N MET A 133 13.06 -6.31 20.94
CA MET A 133 11.75 -6.78 20.49
C MET A 133 11.76 -7.17 19.01
N GLN A 134 12.45 -6.41 18.15
CA GLN A 134 12.57 -6.75 16.74
C GLN A 134 13.23 -8.11 16.51
N ASP A 135 14.23 -8.47 17.32
CA ASP A 135 14.89 -9.78 17.20
C ASP A 135 13.93 -10.92 17.52
N LYS A 136 13.08 -10.75 18.54
CA LYS A 136 12.01 -11.72 18.85
C LYS A 136 10.99 -11.83 17.72
N ILE A 137 10.62 -10.71 17.08
CA ILE A 137 9.73 -10.73 15.90
C ILE A 137 10.38 -11.54 14.79
N ASN A 138 11.66 -11.28 14.50
CA ASN A 138 12.41 -12.00 13.46
C ASN A 138 12.51 -13.50 13.77
N GLU A 139 12.73 -13.87 15.04
CA GLU A 139 12.74 -15.27 15.48
C GLU A 139 11.38 -15.95 15.25
N CYS A 140 10.28 -15.32 15.64
CA CYS A 140 8.92 -15.82 15.38
C CYS A 140 8.65 -16.00 13.88
N VAL A 141 8.99 -15.00 13.06
CA VAL A 141 8.81 -15.05 11.60
C VAL A 141 9.61 -16.19 10.98
N SER A 142 10.83 -16.44 11.46
CA SER A 142 11.73 -17.47 10.89
C SER A 142 11.20 -18.91 11.02
N LYS A 143 10.22 -19.15 11.92
CA LYS A 143 9.55 -20.45 12.08
C LYS A 143 8.62 -20.79 10.92
N PHE A 144 8.19 -19.79 10.15
CA PHE A 144 7.21 -19.94 9.08
C PHE A 144 7.87 -19.66 7.71
N LYS A 145 7.57 -20.49 6.72
CA LYS A 145 8.16 -20.35 5.38
C LYS A 145 7.49 -19.20 4.63
N ASN A 146 8.27 -18.36 3.94
CA ASN A 146 7.78 -17.18 3.19
C ASN A 146 6.90 -16.23 4.03
N ALA A 147 7.12 -16.20 5.34
CA ALA A 147 6.34 -15.36 6.22
C ALA A 147 6.96 -13.96 6.34
N ARG A 148 6.09 -12.98 6.58
CA ARG A 148 6.49 -11.63 6.97
C ARG A 148 5.53 -11.16 8.05
N ALA A 149 6.07 -10.51 9.07
CA ALA A 149 5.25 -9.89 10.09
C ALA A 149 5.94 -8.65 10.65
N PHE A 150 5.15 -7.70 11.12
CA PHE A 150 5.66 -6.51 11.77
C PHE A 150 4.64 -5.95 12.75
N ILE A 151 5.13 -5.16 13.70
CA ILE A 151 4.34 -4.49 14.71
C ILE A 151 4.60 -2.99 14.56
N ARG A 152 3.52 -2.21 14.58
CA ARG A 152 3.61 -0.74 14.57
C ARG A 152 2.59 -0.09 15.49
N PRO A 153 2.90 1.04 16.13
CA PRO A 153 1.91 1.81 16.88
C PRO A 153 0.86 2.41 15.92
N SER A 154 -0.37 2.55 16.38
CA SER A 154 -1.36 3.39 15.67
C SER A 154 -1.01 4.87 15.87
N GLY A 155 -1.21 5.69 14.84
CA GLY A 155 -1.04 7.14 14.93
C GLY A 155 -2.19 7.84 15.65
N THR A 156 -3.39 7.26 15.63
CA THR A 156 -4.65 7.90 16.06
C THR A 156 -5.32 7.19 17.23
N GLU A 157 -4.93 5.95 17.54
CA GLU A 157 -5.59 5.10 18.53
C GLU A 157 -4.56 4.59 19.56
N GLN A 158 -4.99 4.32 20.79
CA GLN A 158 -4.15 3.74 21.85
C GLN A 158 -3.97 2.22 21.69
N ILE A 159 -3.45 1.82 20.51
CA ILE A 159 -3.26 0.43 20.11
C ILE A 159 -1.93 0.25 19.38
N VAL A 160 -1.46 -0.99 19.31
CA VAL A 160 -0.48 -1.45 18.32
C VAL A 160 -1.18 -2.35 17.30
N ARG A 161 -0.71 -2.30 16.06
CA ARG A 161 -1.16 -3.13 14.95
C ARG A 161 -0.12 -4.20 14.70
N ILE A 162 -0.54 -5.45 14.75
CA ILE A 162 0.28 -6.61 14.44
C ILE A 162 -0.20 -7.14 13.10
N TYR A 163 0.67 -7.12 12.10
CA TYR A 163 0.40 -7.70 10.78
C TYR A 163 1.25 -8.94 10.59
N SER A 164 0.67 -10.00 10.03
CA SER A 164 1.38 -11.20 9.60
C SER A 164 0.84 -11.70 8.27
N GLU A 165 1.72 -12.26 7.44
CA GLU A 165 1.40 -13.03 6.24
C GLU A 165 2.26 -14.30 6.20
N ALA A 166 1.70 -15.40 5.68
CA ALA A 166 2.34 -16.71 5.58
C ALA A 166 1.76 -17.51 4.39
N ASN A 167 2.12 -18.80 4.24
CA ASN A 167 1.61 -19.61 3.13
C ASN A 167 0.15 -20.07 3.32
N SER A 168 -0.36 -20.07 4.55
CA SER A 168 -1.76 -20.37 4.87
C SER A 168 -2.33 -19.37 5.86
N PHE A 169 -3.66 -19.27 5.89
CA PHE A 169 -4.35 -18.38 6.82
C PHE A 169 -4.12 -18.82 8.28
N GLU A 170 -4.09 -20.12 8.52
CA GLU A 170 -3.82 -20.72 9.83
C GLU A 170 -2.41 -20.37 10.32
N GLU A 171 -1.40 -20.45 9.46
CA GLU A 171 -0.03 -20.05 9.77
C GLU A 171 0.06 -18.55 10.05
N ALA A 172 -0.57 -17.71 9.21
CA ALA A 172 -0.56 -16.26 9.41
C ALA A 172 -1.21 -15.88 10.75
N LYS A 173 -2.36 -16.50 11.07
CA LYS A 173 -3.05 -16.32 12.34
C LYS A 173 -2.22 -16.79 13.54
N GLN A 174 -1.58 -17.96 13.43
CA GLN A 174 -0.70 -18.48 14.48
C GLN A 174 0.47 -17.51 14.74
N LEU A 175 1.14 -17.04 13.68
CA LEU A 175 2.22 -16.07 13.78
C LEU A 175 1.74 -14.77 14.45
N ALA A 176 0.56 -14.26 14.09
CA ALA A 176 -0.01 -13.08 14.73
C ALA A 176 -0.23 -13.30 16.23
N SER A 177 -0.75 -14.45 16.63
CA SER A 177 -0.97 -14.80 18.04
C SER A 177 0.34 -14.97 18.81
N GLU A 178 1.39 -15.55 18.22
CA GLU A 178 2.72 -15.61 18.86
C GLU A 178 3.27 -14.20 19.11
N LEU A 179 3.13 -13.30 18.15
CA LEU A 179 3.57 -11.91 18.27
C LEU A 179 2.72 -11.11 19.27
N GLU A 180 1.43 -11.39 19.38
CA GLU A 180 0.56 -10.80 20.39
C GLU A 180 1.06 -11.10 21.82
N GLU A 181 1.48 -12.33 22.08
CA GLU A 181 2.06 -12.70 23.38
C GLU A 181 3.40 -12.02 23.64
N VAL A 182 4.22 -11.80 22.60
CA VAL A 182 5.46 -11.01 22.71
C VAL A 182 5.17 -9.57 23.12
N VAL A 183 4.14 -8.95 22.55
CA VAL A 183 3.69 -7.59 22.95
C VAL A 183 3.20 -7.59 24.40
N LYS A 184 2.35 -8.55 24.78
CA LYS A 184 1.80 -8.64 26.15
C LYS A 184 2.91 -8.75 27.19
N ALA A 185 3.86 -9.66 26.96
CA ALA A 185 4.98 -9.88 27.86
C ALA A 185 5.88 -8.65 28.02
N GLU A 186 5.94 -7.78 27.02
CA GLU A 186 6.70 -6.52 27.10
C GLU A 186 5.91 -5.44 27.85
N THR A 187 4.61 -5.32 27.59
CA THR A 187 3.74 -4.34 28.28
C THR A 187 3.53 -4.62 29.78
N LEU A 188 3.76 -5.85 30.24
CA LEU A 188 3.65 -6.23 31.66
C LEU A 188 4.91 -5.94 32.47
N LYS A 189 6.03 -5.53 31.84
CA LYS A 189 7.28 -5.20 32.53
C LYS A 189 7.33 -3.75 33.03
N GLU A 190 6.40 -2.92 32.57
CA GLU A 190 6.22 -1.53 33.01
C GLU A 190 5.14 -1.42 34.09
#